data_AF-A0A7W0YJ53-F1
#
_entry.id   AF-A0A7W0YJ53-F1
#
_cell.length_a   1.000
_cell.length_b   1.000
_cell.length_c   1.000
_cell.angle_alpha   90.00
_cell.angle_beta   90.00
_cell.angle_gamma   90.00
#
_symmetry.space_group_name_H-M   'P 1'
#
loop_
_entity.id
_entity.type
_entity.pdbx_description
1 polymer ?
#
loop_
_entity_poly.entity_id
_entity_poly.type
_entity_poly.pdbx_seq_one_letter_code
_entity_poly.pdbx_strand_id
1 'polypeptide(L)'
;MSGDPVHPNSPALIAAMTPDREIHLDLGTSEEYYGIPYAIVPESQPLVEISYGTGGDDYSDESDPGPMPIPLDVHIEGGSSESPDPTSGDRHVLVVRQGDCTLFELFNTERTAAGFRVSSSAIWNLNANHTRTPGWTSADAAGLPILPGLLKYEEVAAVRLHHALRFTVPR
;
A
#
# COMPACT_ATOMS: atom_id res chain seq x y z
N MET A 1 -19.74 -8.56 -5.75
CA MET A 1 -20.55 -7.34 -5.51
C MET A 1 -21.04 -7.44 -4.08
N SER A 2 -20.68 -6.48 -3.21
CA SER A 2 -20.91 -6.60 -1.76
C SER A 2 -22.39 -6.53 -1.35
N GLY A 3 -23.28 -5.99 -2.20
CA GLY A 3 -24.70 -5.83 -1.88
C GLY A 3 -24.99 -4.64 -0.96
N ASP A 4 -23.96 -3.88 -0.57
CA ASP A 4 -24.09 -2.70 0.27
C ASP A 4 -24.85 -1.57 -0.44
N PRO A 5 -25.63 -0.75 0.29
CA PRO A 5 -26.27 0.41 -0.29
C PRO A 5 -25.23 1.45 -0.72
N VAL A 6 -25.48 2.13 -1.84
CA VAL A 6 -24.71 3.31 -2.24
C VAL A 6 -24.79 4.35 -1.13
N HIS A 7 -23.66 4.91 -0.74
CA HIS A 7 -23.60 5.91 0.33
C HIS A 7 -24.49 7.13 -0.05
N PRO A 8 -25.35 7.65 0.86
CA PRO A 8 -26.26 8.75 0.55
C PRO A 8 -25.58 10.02 0.02
N ASN A 9 -24.32 10.25 0.42
CA ASN A 9 -23.50 11.37 -0.04
C ASN A 9 -22.73 11.12 -1.35
N SER A 10 -22.94 9.97 -2.00
CA SER A 10 -22.26 9.62 -3.26
C SER A 10 -22.38 10.71 -4.33
N PRO A 11 -23.54 11.36 -4.56
CA PRO A 11 -23.63 12.46 -5.53
C PRO A 11 -22.71 13.63 -5.23
N ALA A 12 -22.56 14.01 -3.95
CA ALA A 12 -21.69 15.12 -3.56
C ALA A 12 -20.21 14.74 -3.68
N LEU A 13 -19.85 13.50 -3.33
CA LEU A 13 -18.50 12.98 -3.53
C LEU A 13 -18.12 12.98 -5.00
N ILE A 14 -18.99 12.48 -5.88
CA ILE A 14 -18.77 12.49 -7.34
C ILE A 14 -18.69 13.92 -7.89
N ALA A 15 -19.54 14.84 -7.41
CA ALA A 15 -19.50 16.23 -7.84
C ALA A 15 -18.24 16.98 -7.38
N ALA A 16 -17.65 16.58 -6.26
CA ALA A 16 -16.36 17.11 -5.78
C ALA A 16 -15.16 16.50 -6.51
N MET A 17 -15.34 15.37 -7.20
CA MET A 17 -14.34 14.83 -8.11
C MET A 17 -14.33 15.64 -9.42
N THR A 18 -13.47 15.27 -10.36
CA THR A 18 -13.56 15.74 -11.75
C THR A 18 -14.26 14.66 -12.58
N PRO A 19 -15.61 14.52 -12.52
CA PRO A 19 -16.34 13.37 -13.08
C PRO A 19 -16.22 13.24 -14.60
N ASP A 20 -15.85 14.33 -15.28
CA ASP A 20 -15.63 14.36 -16.72
C ASP A 20 -14.21 13.91 -17.13
N ARG A 21 -13.36 13.51 -16.16
CA ARG A 21 -12.02 12.97 -16.42
C ARG A 21 -12.03 11.46 -16.30
N GLU A 22 -11.30 10.84 -17.22
CA GLU A 22 -10.99 9.42 -17.13
C GLU A 22 -10.05 9.17 -15.93
N ILE A 23 -10.26 8.04 -15.26
CA ILE A 23 -9.33 7.56 -14.23
C ILE A 23 -8.02 7.20 -14.93
N HIS A 24 -6.92 7.78 -14.45
CA HIS A 24 -5.60 7.37 -14.87
C HIS A 24 -5.28 6.00 -14.25
N LEU A 25 -5.14 4.99 -15.10
CA LEU A 25 -4.75 3.66 -14.67
C LEU A 25 -3.24 3.58 -14.60
N ASP A 26 -2.73 3.35 -13.40
CA ASP A 26 -1.30 3.20 -13.12
C ASP A 26 -0.85 1.75 -13.40
N LEU A 27 -0.95 1.36 -14.68
CA LEU A 27 -0.67 0.01 -15.17
C LEU A 27 0.67 0.04 -15.90
N GLY A 28 1.70 -0.47 -15.24
CA GLY A 28 3.08 -0.15 -15.58
C GLY A 28 3.58 -0.47 -16.97
N THR A 29 4.42 0.43 -17.46
CA THR A 29 5.21 0.23 -18.69
C THR A 29 6.65 0.75 -18.59
N SER A 30 7.04 1.47 -17.53
CA SER A 30 8.36 2.12 -17.45
C SER A 30 9.39 1.43 -16.55
N GLU A 31 8.98 0.64 -15.55
CA GLU A 31 9.88 -0.15 -14.69
C GLU A 31 9.38 -1.59 -14.47
N GLU A 32 10.27 -2.49 -14.03
CA GLU A 32 9.96 -3.90 -13.76
C GLU A 32 9.03 -4.07 -12.56
N TYR A 33 9.22 -3.29 -11.49
CA TYR A 33 8.35 -3.29 -10.31
C TYR A 33 7.41 -2.07 -10.28
N TYR A 34 6.92 -1.66 -11.45
CA TYR A 34 5.95 -0.57 -11.58
C TYR A 34 4.58 -0.96 -11.01
N GLY A 35 3.86 0.03 -10.48
CA GLY A 35 2.73 -0.18 -9.58
C GLY A 35 3.24 -0.60 -8.20
N ILE A 36 2.40 -1.24 -7.40
CA ILE A 36 2.80 -1.64 -6.04
C ILE A 36 2.95 -3.16 -5.96
N PRO A 37 4.19 -3.70 -6.00
CA PRO A 37 4.41 -5.11 -5.78
C PRO A 37 4.04 -5.50 -4.34
N TYR A 38 3.64 -6.75 -4.15
CA TYR A 38 3.43 -7.32 -2.83
C TYR A 38 4.09 -8.70 -2.71
N ALA A 39 4.55 -9.02 -1.52
CA ALA A 39 5.07 -10.34 -1.18
C ALA A 39 4.14 -11.06 -0.21
N ILE A 40 4.15 -12.38 -0.27
CA ILE A 40 3.49 -13.24 0.71
C ILE A 40 4.55 -14.04 1.44
N VAL A 41 4.52 -14.02 2.77
CA VAL A 41 5.53 -14.65 3.63
C VAL A 41 4.90 -15.62 4.62
N PRO A 42 5.61 -16.68 5.05
CA PRO A 42 5.12 -17.57 6.09
C PRO A 42 5.11 -16.89 7.47
N GLU A 43 4.39 -17.46 8.44
CA GLU A 43 4.40 -16.98 9.83
C GLU A 43 5.81 -16.97 10.45
N SER A 44 6.69 -17.86 9.97
CA SER A 44 8.06 -18.00 10.43
C SER A 44 9.04 -16.97 9.83
N GLN A 45 8.57 -16.03 9.02
CA GLN A 45 9.42 -15.01 8.41
C GLN A 45 10.16 -14.20 9.50
N PRO A 46 11.51 -14.15 9.47
CA PRO A 46 12.28 -13.36 10.41
C PRO A 46 11.85 -11.89 10.41
N LEU A 47 11.81 -11.31 11.61
CA LEU A 47 11.52 -9.90 11.80
C LEU A 47 12.79 -9.07 11.53
N VAL A 48 12.61 -7.92 10.89
CA VAL A 48 13.67 -6.94 10.61
C VAL A 48 13.34 -5.61 11.27
N GLU A 49 14.38 -4.82 11.53
CA GLU A 49 14.23 -3.50 12.13
C GLU A 49 13.48 -2.54 11.20
N ILE A 50 12.56 -1.76 11.78
CA ILE A 50 11.91 -0.64 11.10
C ILE A 50 12.30 0.63 11.86
N SER A 51 12.99 1.52 11.16
CA SER A 51 13.40 2.84 11.65
C SER A 51 12.67 3.93 10.86
N TYR A 52 12.57 5.14 11.41
CA TYR A 52 11.77 6.20 10.82
C TYR A 52 12.59 7.39 10.28
N GLY A 53 11.98 8.12 9.36
CA GLY A 53 12.46 9.35 8.75
C GLY A 53 13.14 9.11 7.41
N THR A 54 12.53 9.51 6.30
CA THR A 54 13.10 9.43 4.93
C THR A 54 12.66 10.63 4.13
N GLY A 55 13.51 11.16 3.25
CA GLY A 55 13.15 12.32 2.40
C GLY A 55 12.80 13.62 3.13
N GLY A 56 12.97 13.69 4.45
CA GLY A 56 12.54 14.83 5.28
C GLY A 56 11.20 14.60 6.01
N ASP A 57 10.52 13.49 5.74
CA ASP A 57 9.24 13.12 6.33
C ASP A 57 9.40 12.01 7.38
N ASP A 58 8.78 12.21 8.53
CA ASP A 58 8.73 11.26 9.67
C ASP A 58 7.31 11.30 10.26
N TYR A 59 6.62 10.16 10.21
CA TYR A 59 5.28 9.96 10.75
C TYR A 59 5.28 8.83 11.80
N SER A 60 6.37 8.69 12.55
CA SER A 60 6.53 7.62 13.54
C SER A 60 5.48 7.65 14.66
N ASP A 61 4.92 8.81 14.99
CA ASP A 61 3.84 9.01 15.97
C ASP A 61 2.46 8.59 15.45
N GLU A 62 2.33 8.44 14.13
CA GLU A 62 1.15 7.96 13.42
C GLU A 62 1.38 6.61 12.74
N SER A 63 2.38 5.85 13.18
CA SER A 63 2.80 4.57 12.58
C SER A 63 2.69 3.39 13.55
N ASP A 64 2.52 2.19 13.01
CA ASP A 64 2.58 0.97 13.82
C ASP A 64 4.05 0.53 14.00
N PRO A 65 4.58 0.46 15.23
CA PRO A 65 6.01 0.24 15.46
C PRO A 65 6.46 -1.16 15.03
N GLY A 66 7.68 -1.25 14.49
CA GLY A 66 8.35 -2.52 14.22
C GLY A 66 8.89 -3.21 15.48
N PRO A 67 9.63 -4.34 15.32
CA PRO A 67 10.10 -4.90 14.05
C PRO A 67 9.01 -5.66 13.26
N MET A 68 9.22 -5.89 11.96
CA MET A 68 8.21 -6.44 11.04
C MET A 68 8.75 -7.61 10.19
N PRO A 69 7.89 -8.56 9.74
CA PRO A 69 8.30 -9.73 8.96
C PRO A 69 8.52 -9.40 7.48
N ILE A 70 9.38 -8.43 7.19
CA ILE A 70 9.65 -7.96 5.83
C ILE A 70 10.92 -8.65 5.30
N PRO A 71 10.85 -9.41 4.19
CA PRO A 71 12.05 -10.01 3.59
C PRO A 71 13.06 -8.94 3.16
N LEU A 72 14.35 -9.17 3.41
CA LEU A 72 15.41 -8.24 3.01
C LEU A 72 15.62 -8.15 1.49
N ASP A 73 14.97 -9.00 0.71
CA ASP A 73 14.95 -9.01 -0.75
C ASP A 73 13.57 -8.62 -1.33
N VAL A 74 12.64 -8.11 -0.50
CA VAL A 74 11.31 -7.67 -0.96
C VAL A 74 11.44 -6.58 -2.03
N HIS A 75 10.60 -6.64 -3.06
CA HIS A 75 10.54 -5.58 -4.08
C HIS A 75 10.00 -4.28 -3.50
N ILE A 76 10.58 -3.16 -3.93
CA ILE A 76 10.13 -1.81 -3.62
C ILE A 76 9.53 -1.24 -4.91
N GLU A 77 8.36 -0.60 -4.82
CA GLU A 77 7.75 0.13 -5.93
C GLU A 77 8.75 1.08 -6.61
N GLY A 78 8.79 1.05 -7.94
CA GLY A 78 9.70 1.84 -8.76
C GLY A 78 11.11 1.26 -8.89
N GLY A 79 11.39 0.12 -8.25
CA GLY A 79 12.64 -0.63 -8.41
C GLY A 79 12.66 -1.56 -9.63
N SER A 80 13.80 -2.22 -9.82
CA SER A 80 13.98 -3.30 -10.80
C SER A 80 15.02 -4.31 -10.32
N SER A 81 15.19 -5.42 -11.04
CA SER A 81 16.28 -6.38 -10.77
C SER A 81 17.68 -5.74 -10.86
N GLU A 82 17.88 -4.75 -11.73
CA GLU A 82 19.14 -4.02 -11.89
C GLU A 82 19.31 -2.89 -10.87
N SER A 83 18.21 -2.30 -10.40
CA SER A 83 18.18 -1.19 -9.45
C SER A 83 17.03 -1.39 -8.44
N PRO A 84 17.19 -2.31 -7.47
CA PRO A 84 16.10 -2.74 -6.59
C PRO A 84 15.69 -1.69 -5.56
N ASP A 85 16.55 -0.69 -5.32
CA ASP A 85 16.35 0.37 -4.33
C ASP A 85 16.21 1.72 -5.07
N PRO A 86 14.99 2.10 -5.49
CA PRO A 86 14.74 3.37 -6.16
C PRO A 86 15.02 4.56 -5.22
N THR A 87 15.38 5.70 -5.79
CA THR A 87 15.76 6.92 -5.04
C THR A 87 14.68 8.00 -5.06
N SER A 88 13.54 7.74 -5.69
CA SER A 88 12.41 8.65 -5.83
C SER A 88 11.09 7.87 -5.85
N GLY A 89 9.96 8.60 -5.90
CA GLY A 89 8.63 8.01 -5.85
C GLY A 89 8.22 7.61 -4.43
N ASP A 90 7.06 6.98 -4.30
CA ASP A 90 6.47 6.64 -3.00
C ASP A 90 7.14 5.43 -2.35
N ARG A 91 7.76 4.54 -3.13
CA ARG A 91 8.57 3.41 -2.65
C ARG A 91 7.81 2.57 -1.63
N HIS A 92 6.57 2.21 -1.96
CA HIS A 92 5.76 1.34 -1.15
C HIS A 92 6.37 -0.07 -1.06
N VAL A 93 6.18 -0.70 0.10
CA VAL A 93 6.42 -2.13 0.32
C VAL A 93 5.18 -2.74 0.97
N LEU A 94 4.62 -3.78 0.35
CA LEU A 94 3.47 -4.51 0.88
C LEU A 94 3.84 -5.97 1.14
N VAL A 95 3.62 -6.44 2.36
CA VAL A 95 3.87 -7.84 2.75
C VAL A 95 2.66 -8.42 3.46
N VAL A 96 2.14 -9.54 2.97
CA VAL A 96 1.11 -10.33 3.64
C VAL A 96 1.75 -11.51 4.35
N ARG A 97 1.53 -11.62 5.65
CA ARG A 97 1.87 -12.83 6.41
C ARG A 97 0.72 -13.83 6.33
N GLN A 98 1.03 -15.02 5.81
CA GLN A 98 0.09 -16.14 5.77
C GLN A 98 -0.26 -16.61 7.19
N GLY A 99 -1.41 -17.24 7.36
CA GLY A 99 -1.85 -17.82 8.63
C GLY A 99 -2.74 -16.87 9.43
N ASP A 100 -2.20 -15.72 9.84
CA ASP A 100 -2.96 -14.69 10.58
C ASP A 100 -3.62 -13.62 9.69
N CYS A 101 -3.32 -13.64 8.39
CA CYS A 101 -3.79 -12.68 7.39
C CYS A 101 -3.45 -11.23 7.77
N THR A 102 -2.25 -11.00 8.29
CA THR A 102 -1.76 -9.65 8.58
C THR A 102 -1.06 -9.05 7.37
N LEU A 103 -1.43 -7.83 7.00
CA LEU A 103 -0.77 -7.02 5.97
C LEU A 103 0.10 -5.94 6.63
N PHE A 104 1.33 -5.82 6.17
CA PHE A 104 2.30 -4.81 6.56
C PHE A 104 2.54 -3.90 5.36
N GLU A 105 2.40 -2.59 5.56
CA GLU A 105 2.59 -1.59 4.52
C GLU A 105 3.60 -0.54 4.99
N LEU A 106 4.58 -0.25 4.14
CA LEU A 106 5.60 0.78 4.37
C LEU A 106 5.52 1.84 3.29
N PHE A 107 5.83 3.08 3.64
CA PHE A 107 5.89 4.22 2.72
C PHE A 107 7.26 4.91 2.77
N ASN A 108 7.68 5.41 1.61
CA ASN A 108 8.94 6.13 1.39
C ASN A 108 10.15 5.26 1.75
N THR A 109 10.07 3.97 1.45
CA THR A 109 10.98 2.94 1.99
C THR A 109 12.39 3.08 1.44
N GLU A 110 13.39 3.00 2.34
CA GLU A 110 14.81 2.86 2.03
C GLU A 110 15.34 1.58 2.71
N ARG A 111 15.97 0.70 1.93
CA ARG A 111 16.59 -0.51 2.48
C ARG A 111 17.87 -0.17 3.25
N THR A 112 18.06 -0.82 4.38
CA THR A 112 19.26 -0.70 5.22
C THR A 112 19.93 -2.06 5.38
N ALA A 113 21.10 -2.11 6.04
CA ALA A 113 21.81 -3.37 6.28
C ALA A 113 21.06 -4.36 7.18
N ALA A 114 20.17 -3.88 8.06
CA ALA A 114 19.48 -4.69 9.07
C ALA A 114 17.94 -4.70 8.94
N GLY A 115 17.40 -3.99 7.96
CA GLY A 115 15.96 -3.81 7.80
C GLY A 115 15.64 -2.61 6.93
N PHE A 116 14.72 -1.76 7.35
CA PHE A 116 14.20 -0.66 6.53
C PHE A 116 14.10 0.65 7.32
N ARG A 117 14.32 1.75 6.60
CA ARG A 117 14.02 3.10 7.05
C ARG A 117 12.84 3.63 6.25
N VAL A 118 11.84 4.18 6.92
CA VAL A 118 10.54 4.53 6.30
C VAL A 118 10.03 5.87 6.81
N SER A 119 9.16 6.53 6.06
CA SER A 119 8.43 7.69 6.59
C SER A 119 7.25 7.26 7.45
N SER A 120 6.54 6.19 7.06
CA SER A 120 5.43 5.63 7.84
C SER A 120 5.29 4.12 7.67
N SER A 121 4.57 3.49 8.60
CA SER A 121 4.19 2.08 8.54
C SER A 121 2.77 1.86 9.04
N ALA A 122 2.09 0.86 8.47
CA ALA A 122 0.76 0.43 8.88
C ALA A 122 0.65 -1.10 8.91
N ILE A 123 0.00 -1.63 9.95
CA ILE A 123 -0.30 -3.05 10.13
C ILE A 123 -1.81 -3.23 10.11
N TRP A 124 -2.27 -4.13 9.25
CA TRP A 124 -3.68 -4.39 9.01
C TRP A 124 -4.03 -5.84 9.25
N ASN A 125 -5.09 -6.09 10.02
CA ASN A 125 -5.72 -7.40 10.08
C ASN A 125 -6.72 -7.53 8.92
N LEU A 126 -6.41 -8.34 7.91
CA LEU A 126 -7.27 -8.50 6.73
C LEU A 126 -8.55 -9.29 7.00
N ASN A 127 -8.74 -9.85 8.21
CA ASN A 127 -9.99 -10.46 8.63
C ASN A 127 -11.01 -9.45 9.19
N ALA A 128 -10.64 -8.17 9.28
CA ALA A 128 -11.50 -7.11 9.81
C ALA A 128 -11.54 -5.91 8.86
N ASN A 129 -12.70 -5.24 8.81
CA ASN A 129 -12.87 -4.02 8.02
C ASN A 129 -12.71 -2.78 8.92
N HIS A 130 -11.47 -2.38 9.16
CA HIS A 130 -11.11 -1.27 10.04
C HIS A 130 -10.33 -0.19 9.28
N THR A 131 -10.42 1.06 9.75
CA THR A 131 -9.64 2.20 9.26
C THR A 131 -8.60 2.61 10.31
N ARG A 132 -7.59 3.42 9.93
CA ARG A 132 -6.74 4.11 10.91
C ARG A 132 -7.58 5.04 11.79
N THR A 133 -7.01 5.43 12.93
CA THR A 133 -7.54 6.52 13.76
C THR A 133 -7.73 7.77 12.90
N PRO A 134 -8.87 8.47 12.98
CA PRO A 134 -9.08 9.70 12.21
C PRO A 134 -7.94 10.71 12.44
N GLY A 135 -7.36 11.20 11.34
CA GLY A 135 -6.24 12.13 11.36
C GLY A 135 -4.85 11.48 11.33
N TRP A 136 -4.74 10.17 11.58
CA TRP A 136 -3.48 9.45 11.40
C TRP A 136 -3.26 9.10 9.94
N THR A 137 -2.02 9.21 9.49
CA THR A 137 -1.60 8.74 8.18
C THR A 137 -1.69 7.20 8.08
N SER A 138 -1.64 6.73 6.83
CA SER A 138 -1.39 5.35 6.44
C SER A 138 -0.25 5.35 5.42
N ALA A 139 0.19 4.18 4.95
CA ALA A 139 1.15 4.13 3.85
C ALA A 139 0.68 4.96 2.62
N ASP A 140 -0.64 5.03 2.38
CA ASP A 140 -1.25 5.80 1.29
C ASP A 140 -1.92 7.13 1.72
N ALA A 141 -1.72 7.59 2.95
CA ALA A 141 -2.40 8.75 3.56
C ALA A 141 -3.96 8.76 3.53
N ALA A 142 -4.61 7.67 3.15
CA ALA A 142 -6.07 7.53 3.09
C ALA A 142 -6.70 6.94 4.37
N GLY A 143 -5.90 6.38 5.27
CA GLY A 143 -6.37 5.68 6.47
C GLY A 143 -6.99 4.31 6.19
N LEU A 144 -6.67 3.71 5.03
CA LEU A 144 -7.15 2.41 4.55
C LEU A 144 -5.97 1.55 4.09
N PRO A 145 -6.10 0.21 4.08
CA PRO A 145 -5.09 -0.68 3.50
C PRO A 145 -5.04 -0.54 1.97
N ILE A 146 -3.83 -0.51 1.41
CA ILE A 146 -3.55 -0.41 -0.03
C ILE A 146 -3.95 -1.70 -0.75
N LEU A 147 -3.42 -2.85 -0.29
CA LEU A 147 -3.51 -4.11 -1.04
C LEU A 147 -4.95 -4.53 -1.40
N PRO A 148 -5.97 -4.39 -0.53
CA PRO A 148 -7.35 -4.73 -0.88
C PRO A 148 -7.97 -3.83 -1.96
N GLY A 149 -7.40 -2.65 -2.21
CA GLY A 149 -7.87 -1.68 -3.20
C GLY A 149 -7.11 -1.73 -4.53
N LEU A 150 -6.06 -2.55 -4.65
CA LEU A 150 -5.24 -2.65 -5.86
C LEU A 150 -5.93 -3.45 -6.95
N LEU A 151 -5.84 -2.97 -8.18
CA LEU A 151 -6.23 -3.70 -9.39
C LEU A 151 -5.18 -4.76 -9.72
N LYS A 152 -5.54 -6.04 -9.78
CA LYS A 152 -4.59 -7.13 -10.08
C LYS A 152 -4.77 -7.68 -11.50
N TYR A 153 -3.65 -8.05 -12.11
CA TYR A 153 -3.64 -8.57 -13.49
C TYR A 153 -4.57 -9.77 -13.67
N GLU A 154 -4.56 -10.71 -12.72
CA GLU A 154 -5.33 -11.94 -12.78
C GLU A 154 -6.85 -11.67 -12.78
N GLU A 155 -7.30 -10.62 -12.11
CA GLU A 155 -8.71 -10.24 -12.02
C GLU A 155 -9.18 -9.57 -13.32
N VAL A 156 -8.32 -8.74 -13.93
CA VAL A 156 -8.57 -8.15 -15.25
C VAL A 156 -8.57 -9.23 -16.33
N ALA A 157 -7.63 -10.17 -16.28
CA ALA A 157 -7.58 -11.32 -17.19
C ALA A 157 -8.83 -12.21 -17.04
N ALA A 158 -9.39 -12.30 -15.84
CA ALA A 158 -10.67 -12.97 -15.56
C ALA A 158 -11.91 -12.11 -15.91
N VAL A 159 -11.72 -10.87 -16.37
CA VAL A 159 -12.76 -9.91 -16.75
C VAL A 159 -13.76 -9.62 -15.61
N ARG A 160 -13.31 -9.72 -14.36
CA ARG A 160 -14.17 -9.54 -13.19
C ARG A 160 -13.38 -8.98 -12.01
N LEU A 161 -13.88 -7.86 -11.49
CA LEU A 161 -13.44 -7.29 -10.21
C LEU A 161 -14.49 -7.56 -9.15
N HIS A 162 -14.05 -8.05 -8.00
CA HIS A 162 -14.92 -8.43 -6.89
C HIS A 162 -14.78 -7.54 -5.66
N HIS A 163 -13.89 -6.55 -5.71
CA HIS A 163 -13.58 -5.61 -4.64
C HIS A 163 -13.70 -4.15 -5.14
N ALA A 164 -13.66 -3.20 -4.19
CA ALA A 164 -13.57 -1.78 -4.50
C ALA A 164 -12.14 -1.41 -4.93
N LEU A 165 -12.02 -0.39 -5.77
CA LEU A 165 -10.72 0.14 -6.19
C LEU A 165 -10.36 1.37 -5.36
N ARG A 166 -9.08 1.50 -5.03
CA ARG A 166 -8.53 2.78 -4.55
C ARG A 166 -8.13 3.67 -5.72
N PHE A 167 -8.31 4.98 -5.57
CA PHE A 167 -7.83 5.99 -6.52
C PHE A 167 -7.74 7.33 -5.81
N THR A 168 -6.88 8.21 -6.30
CA THR A 168 -6.77 9.58 -5.83
C THR A 168 -7.63 10.50 -6.68
N VAL A 169 -8.14 11.57 -6.07
CA VAL A 169 -8.94 12.59 -6.76
C VAL A 169 -8.35 13.97 -6.46
N PRO A 170 -8.34 14.89 -7.44
CA PRO A 170 -7.98 16.27 -7.17
C PRO A 170 -8.91 16.87 -6.11
N ARG A 171 -8.40 17.80 -5.31
CA ARG A 171 -9.23 18.68 -4.47
C ARG A 171 -9.68 19.91 -5.23
#